data_AF-A0A3B8HGU5-F1
#
_entry.id   AF-A0A3B8HGU5-F1
#
_cell.length_a   1.000
_cell.length_b   1.000
_cell.length_c   1.000
_cell.angle_alpha   90.00
_cell.angle_beta   90.00
_cell.angle_gamma   90.00
#
_symmetry.space_group_name_H-M   'P 1'
#
loop_
_entity.id
_entity.type
_entity.pdbx_description
1 polymer ?
#
loop_
_entity_poly.entity_id
_entity_poly.type
_entity_poly.pdbx_seq_one_letter_code
_entity_poly.pdbx_strand_id
1 'polypeptide(L)'
;MVLDLGHIPVEDVEWGPKTLLDGSILQLNREDLVASAWGNDPRIASIETEIAKPGESVRIIPIKDVIEPRVKVEGKGGMFPGLISSVETVGEGRTHALSGCSVMTVGQIVGFQEGMIDMSGPGAPYSSFSKLLNIALVIKVKERISRHEHEVALRMAGLRAAVFLGETGRHAQPVEIQRFEMYPTTQVSRADRHLPRVAYLYMLLSQGLLHDTYLYGRDLKNLLPTLIMPTEVMDGAIVSGNCVSACDKNTTYHHQNNPIINELFKRDGQDLHFVGTVVTNANVTLMDKERSSNYAVKLIEMLGVDGVILSKEGFGNPDADTMMLCAKLEEKGIATTVITDEFAGVDGRSQSLADTTPRANALVSVGNANERIALPSMAKVIGDETIIDKMAGGQPGSLSEQGITAELQVIVGATNELGFELLSSRET
;
A
#
# COMPACT_ATOMS: atom_id res chain seq x y z
N MET A 1 17.96 13.79 10.46
CA MET A 1 17.64 12.36 10.69
C MET A 1 17.90 11.63 9.39
N VAL A 2 18.43 10.42 9.44
CA VAL A 2 18.91 9.72 8.23
C VAL A 2 18.45 8.26 8.25
N LEU A 3 17.87 7.81 7.14
CA LEU A 3 17.62 6.41 6.84
C LEU A 3 18.43 6.00 5.60
N ASP A 4 19.26 4.97 5.72
CA ASP A 4 19.85 4.26 4.59
C ASP A 4 18.94 3.05 4.26
N LEU A 5 18.37 3.02 3.06
CA LEU A 5 17.62 1.87 2.53
C LEU A 5 18.55 1.07 1.61
N GLY A 6 18.95 -0.12 2.05
CA GLY A 6 19.79 -1.03 1.27
C GLY A 6 18.94 -1.98 0.42
N HIS A 7 19.05 -1.90 -0.90
CA HIS A 7 18.37 -2.79 -1.82
C HIS A 7 19.20 -4.04 -2.11
N ILE A 8 18.59 -5.20 -1.88
CA ILE A 8 19.16 -6.52 -2.18
C ILE A 8 18.23 -7.20 -3.20
N PRO A 9 18.63 -7.30 -4.47
CA PRO A 9 17.78 -7.86 -5.51
C PRO A 9 17.64 -9.37 -5.32
N VAL A 10 16.40 -9.84 -5.37
CA VAL A 10 16.03 -11.24 -5.51
C VAL A 10 15.61 -11.46 -6.95
N GLU A 11 16.39 -12.27 -7.66
CA GLU A 11 16.19 -12.58 -9.09
C GLU A 11 15.51 -13.93 -9.30
N ASP A 12 15.55 -14.82 -8.29
CA ASP A 12 14.76 -16.04 -8.29
C ASP A 12 14.34 -16.48 -6.88
N VAL A 13 13.27 -17.27 -6.81
CA VAL A 13 12.78 -17.93 -5.60
C VAL A 13 12.56 -19.40 -5.88
N GLU A 14 13.08 -20.26 -5.00
CA GLU A 14 12.96 -21.71 -5.13
C GLU A 14 12.70 -22.42 -3.80
N TRP A 15 12.10 -23.60 -3.87
CA TRP A 15 11.94 -24.48 -2.71
C TRP A 15 13.25 -25.21 -2.42
N GLY A 16 13.65 -25.23 -1.15
CA GLY A 16 14.89 -25.84 -0.71
C GLY A 16 14.82 -26.43 0.70
N PRO A 17 15.91 -27.05 1.16
CA PRO A 17 15.98 -27.65 2.49
C PRO A 17 16.11 -26.61 3.62
N LYS A 18 16.39 -25.34 3.30
CA LYS A 18 16.57 -24.24 4.26
C LYS A 18 16.01 -22.94 3.71
N THR A 19 15.62 -22.04 4.60
CA THR A 19 15.31 -20.65 4.23
C THR A 19 16.57 -19.79 4.33
N LEU A 20 17.07 -19.30 3.20
CA LEU A 20 18.24 -18.42 3.13
C LEU A 20 18.31 -17.68 1.80
N LEU A 21 19.05 -16.58 1.77
CA LEU A 21 19.43 -15.87 0.55
C LEU A 21 20.83 -16.33 0.11
N ASP A 22 20.94 -16.96 -1.05
CA ASP A 22 22.20 -17.37 -1.68
C ASP A 22 22.43 -16.56 -2.96
N GLY A 23 23.31 -15.57 -2.88
CA GLY A 23 23.46 -14.58 -3.95
C GLY A 23 22.16 -13.80 -4.17
N SER A 24 21.57 -13.91 -5.36
CA SER A 24 20.28 -13.33 -5.72
C SER A 24 19.11 -14.33 -5.68
N ILE A 25 19.32 -15.56 -5.19
CA ILE A 25 18.30 -16.61 -5.12
C ILE A 25 17.82 -16.76 -3.67
N LEU A 26 16.53 -16.56 -3.45
CA LEU A 26 15.89 -16.81 -2.16
C LEU A 26 15.39 -18.26 -2.09
N GLN A 27 16.12 -19.10 -1.36
CA GLN A 27 15.70 -20.47 -1.06
C GLN A 27 14.73 -20.47 0.12
N LEU A 28 13.65 -21.23 -0.01
CA LEU A 28 12.58 -21.32 0.99
C LEU A 28 12.44 -22.76 1.50
N ASN A 29 12.53 -22.96 2.81
CA ASN A 29 12.01 -24.17 3.43
C ASN A 29 10.52 -23.99 3.73
N ARG A 30 9.69 -24.95 3.29
CA ARG A 30 8.23 -24.88 3.42
C ARG A 30 7.80 -24.90 4.87
N GLU A 31 8.38 -25.79 5.67
CA GLU A 31 8.02 -25.97 7.07
C GLU A 31 8.37 -24.75 7.90
N ASP A 32 9.55 -24.17 7.71
CA ASP A 32 10.01 -22.96 8.39
C ASP A 32 9.13 -21.75 8.05
N LEU A 33 8.81 -21.56 6.77
CA LEU A 33 7.95 -20.48 6.31
C LEU A 33 6.54 -20.62 6.91
N VAL A 34 5.95 -21.82 6.86
CA VAL A 34 4.65 -22.09 7.47
C VAL A 34 4.68 -21.88 8.98
N ALA A 35 5.70 -22.39 9.67
CA ALA A 35 5.83 -22.23 11.13
C ALA A 35 5.96 -20.77 11.54
N SER A 36 6.75 -19.99 10.80
CA SER A 36 6.92 -18.55 11.03
C SER A 36 5.61 -17.78 10.79
N ALA A 37 4.97 -17.98 9.64
CA ALA A 37 3.69 -17.36 9.31
C ALA A 37 2.61 -17.70 10.36
N TRP A 38 2.55 -18.97 10.77
CA TRP A 38 1.60 -19.44 11.77
C TRP A 38 1.80 -18.74 13.11
N GLY A 39 3.04 -18.63 13.59
CA GLY A 39 3.36 -17.96 14.85
C GLY A 39 2.56 -18.49 16.05
N ASN A 40 2.20 -19.78 16.03
CA ASN A 40 1.30 -20.45 16.98
C ASN A 40 -0.08 -19.79 17.17
N ASP A 41 -0.57 -19.04 16.19
CA ASP A 41 -1.90 -18.44 16.23
C ASP A 41 -3.00 -19.52 16.25
N PRO A 42 -3.80 -19.61 17.33
CA PRO A 42 -4.81 -20.66 17.46
C PRO A 42 -6.00 -20.47 16.52
N ARG A 43 -6.13 -19.31 15.85
CA ARG A 43 -7.21 -19.02 14.90
C ARG A 43 -6.93 -19.60 13.51
N ILE A 44 -5.67 -19.86 13.18
CA ILE A 44 -5.26 -20.44 11.90
C ILE A 44 -5.57 -21.95 11.91
N ALA A 45 -6.17 -22.43 10.83
CA ALA A 45 -6.46 -23.85 10.62
C ALA A 45 -5.41 -24.52 9.72
N SER A 46 -4.94 -23.82 8.69
CA SER A 46 -3.87 -24.29 7.81
C SER A 46 -3.25 -23.14 7.02
N ILE A 47 -2.00 -23.31 6.61
CA ILE A 47 -1.30 -22.43 5.67
C ILE A 47 -0.69 -23.32 4.60
N GLU A 48 -1.05 -23.07 3.35
CA GLU A 48 -0.40 -23.66 2.16
C GLU A 48 0.48 -22.58 1.52
N THR A 49 1.62 -22.98 0.92
CA THR A 49 2.59 -22.04 0.38
C THR A 49 2.88 -22.31 -1.09
N GLU A 50 2.83 -21.25 -1.89
CA GLU A 50 2.98 -21.30 -3.34
C GLU A 50 3.92 -20.19 -3.82
N ILE A 51 4.62 -20.43 -4.92
CA ILE A 51 5.43 -19.42 -5.62
C ILE A 51 4.75 -19.16 -6.96
N ALA A 52 4.68 -17.89 -7.35
CA ALA A 52 4.25 -17.44 -8.66
C ALA A 52 5.29 -16.46 -9.23
N LYS A 53 5.85 -16.77 -10.40
CA LYS A 53 6.90 -16.00 -11.03
C LYS A 53 6.35 -15.14 -12.18
N PRO A 54 7.00 -14.02 -12.52
CA PRO A 54 6.59 -13.18 -13.65
C PRO A 54 6.50 -13.98 -14.96
N GLY A 55 5.41 -13.77 -15.70
CA GLY A 55 5.18 -14.42 -16.99
C GLY A 55 4.58 -15.83 -16.91
N GLU A 56 4.45 -16.44 -15.73
CA GLU A 56 3.77 -17.72 -15.59
C GLU A 56 2.26 -17.59 -15.84
N SER A 57 1.63 -18.67 -16.32
CA SER A 57 0.16 -18.75 -16.46
C SER A 57 -0.48 -19.06 -15.09
N VAL A 58 -0.39 -18.07 -14.19
CA VAL A 58 -0.86 -18.15 -12.81
C VAL A 58 -1.74 -16.95 -12.48
N ARG A 59 -2.89 -17.22 -11.84
CA ARG A 59 -3.75 -16.21 -11.21
C ARG A 59 -3.68 -16.37 -9.69
N ILE A 60 -3.57 -15.28 -8.96
CA ILE A 60 -3.61 -15.26 -7.48
C ILE A 60 -4.86 -14.50 -7.06
N ILE A 61 -5.77 -15.11 -6.30
CA ILE A 61 -7.06 -14.53 -5.91
C ILE A 61 -7.71 -15.28 -4.73
N PRO A 62 -8.32 -14.62 -3.75
CA PRO A 62 -8.26 -13.19 -3.47
C PRO A 62 -7.04 -12.84 -2.61
N ILE A 63 -6.43 -11.69 -2.90
CA ILE A 63 -5.22 -11.21 -2.22
C ILE A 63 -5.59 -10.18 -1.15
N LYS A 64 -5.21 -10.45 0.11
CA LYS A 64 -5.43 -9.56 1.25
C LYS A 64 -4.40 -8.45 1.38
N ASP A 65 -3.13 -8.78 1.17
CA ASP A 65 -2.03 -7.82 1.30
C ASP A 65 -0.83 -8.33 0.52
N VAL A 66 0.01 -7.38 0.10
CA VAL A 66 1.29 -7.62 -0.54
C VAL A 66 2.33 -6.90 0.30
N ILE A 67 3.41 -7.58 0.69
CA ILE A 67 4.39 -7.06 1.64
C ILE A 67 5.80 -7.29 1.08
N GLU A 68 6.64 -6.27 1.08
CA GLU A 68 8.05 -6.44 0.74
C GLU A 68 8.81 -6.97 1.96
N PRO A 69 9.55 -8.09 1.85
CA PRO A 69 10.40 -8.56 2.93
C PRO A 69 11.52 -7.54 3.20
N ARG A 70 11.58 -7.03 4.43
CA ARG A 70 12.60 -6.08 4.88
C ARG A 70 13.14 -6.47 6.25
N VAL A 71 14.32 -5.98 6.58
CA VAL A 71 14.95 -6.18 7.90
C VAL A 71 15.68 -4.93 8.37
N LYS A 72 15.45 -4.55 9.64
CA LYS A 72 16.17 -3.47 10.30
C LYS A 72 17.53 -3.96 10.76
N VAL A 73 18.62 -3.42 10.20
CA VAL A 73 20.00 -3.88 10.49
C VAL A 73 20.80 -2.93 11.37
N GLU A 74 20.43 -1.65 11.39
CA GLU A 74 21.01 -0.63 12.26
C GLU A 74 19.94 0.39 12.66
N GLY A 75 20.05 0.95 13.87
CA GLY A 75 19.08 1.91 14.42
C GLY A 75 18.17 1.26 15.46
N LYS A 76 17.19 2.04 15.93
CA LYS A 76 16.18 1.55 16.89
C LYS A 76 15.00 0.89 16.17
N GLY A 77 14.24 0.09 16.92
CA GLY A 77 13.04 -0.58 16.43
C GLY A 77 13.31 -1.79 15.54
N GLY A 78 12.26 -2.23 14.89
CA GLY A 78 12.28 -3.30 13.89
C GLY A 78 11.16 -3.08 12.88
N MET A 79 10.94 -4.05 11.99
CA MET A 79 9.86 -3.95 11.02
C MET A 79 8.48 -4.02 11.71
N PHE A 80 7.53 -3.27 11.15
CA PHE A 80 6.12 -3.22 11.59
C PHE A 80 5.97 -2.97 13.11
N PRO A 81 6.47 -1.82 13.61
CA PRO A 81 6.47 -1.50 15.03
C PRO A 81 5.05 -1.46 15.60
N GLY A 82 4.88 -2.10 16.77
CA GLY A 82 3.58 -2.25 17.43
C GLY A 82 2.71 -3.40 16.91
N LEU A 83 3.11 -4.07 15.83
CA LEU A 83 2.49 -5.31 15.35
C LEU A 83 3.44 -6.51 15.50
N ILE A 84 4.65 -6.40 14.94
CA ILE A 84 5.68 -7.46 15.01
C ILE A 84 6.79 -7.08 15.98
N SER A 85 7.41 -5.92 15.80
CA SER A 85 8.44 -5.42 16.71
C SER A 85 7.84 -4.57 17.83
N SER A 86 8.66 -4.24 18.84
CA SER A 86 8.26 -3.35 19.93
C SER A 86 7.81 -1.98 19.43
N VAL A 87 7.04 -1.27 20.26
CA VAL A 87 6.53 0.08 19.96
C VAL A 87 7.67 1.10 20.14
N GLU A 88 8.57 1.15 19.17
CA GLU A 88 9.60 2.18 19.02
C GLU A 88 9.36 2.96 17.73
N THR A 89 9.69 4.25 17.72
CA THR A 89 9.70 5.04 16.48
C THR A 89 10.82 4.56 15.56
N VAL A 90 10.52 4.46 14.27
CA VAL A 90 11.45 4.00 13.23
C VAL A 90 11.81 5.16 12.27
N GLY A 91 12.39 4.88 11.10
CA GLY A 91 12.74 5.90 10.10
C GLY A 91 14.16 6.45 10.19
N GLU A 92 15.04 5.81 10.97
CA GLU A 92 16.46 6.17 11.12
C GLU A 92 17.37 4.94 11.13
N GLY A 93 18.64 5.09 10.74
CA GLY A 93 19.62 4.00 10.72
C GLY A 93 19.63 3.30 9.37
N ARG A 94 19.63 1.96 9.34
CA ARG A 94 19.67 1.18 8.11
C ARG A 94 18.66 0.05 8.08
N THR A 95 17.96 -0.06 6.96
CA THR A 95 17.00 -1.12 6.66
C THR A 95 17.39 -1.76 5.34
N HIS A 96 17.41 -3.09 5.28
CA HIS A 96 17.60 -3.83 4.04
C HIS A 96 16.24 -4.27 3.49
N ALA A 97 16.05 -4.15 2.19
CA ALA A 97 14.87 -4.61 1.46
C ALA A 97 15.27 -5.69 0.45
N LEU A 98 14.54 -6.81 0.47
CA LEU A 98 14.66 -7.87 -0.53
C LEU A 98 13.81 -7.50 -1.75
N SER A 99 14.37 -6.65 -2.62
CA SER A 99 13.66 -6.11 -3.77
C SER A 99 13.44 -7.17 -4.85
N GLY A 100 12.34 -7.07 -5.59
CA GLY A 100 11.99 -8.02 -6.66
C GLY A 100 11.14 -9.21 -6.20
N CYS A 101 10.87 -9.33 -4.90
CA CYS A 101 9.97 -10.35 -4.36
C CYS A 101 8.91 -9.76 -3.42
N SER A 102 7.85 -10.54 -3.14
CA SER A 102 6.83 -10.15 -2.18
C SER A 102 6.29 -11.36 -1.41
N VAL A 103 5.77 -11.11 -0.21
CA VAL A 103 4.88 -12.03 0.50
C VAL A 103 3.44 -11.60 0.26
N MET A 104 2.61 -12.51 -0.23
CA MET A 104 1.20 -12.28 -0.48
C MET A 104 0.36 -13.09 0.50
N THR A 105 -0.54 -12.42 1.21
CA THR A 105 -1.55 -13.10 2.01
C THR A 105 -2.76 -13.39 1.13
N VAL A 106 -3.10 -14.68 0.95
CA VAL A 106 -4.19 -15.17 0.10
C VAL A 106 -5.13 -16.00 0.96
N GLY A 107 -6.44 -15.88 0.79
CA GLY A 107 -7.37 -16.72 1.58
C GLY A 107 -8.80 -16.26 1.51
N GLN A 108 -9.72 -17.04 2.07
CA GLN A 108 -11.12 -16.64 2.16
C GLN A 108 -11.22 -15.41 3.06
N ILE A 109 -11.55 -14.25 2.51
CA ILE A 109 -11.60 -12.98 3.25
C ILE A 109 -13.05 -12.63 3.53
N VAL A 110 -13.28 -11.89 4.62
CA VAL A 110 -14.62 -11.66 5.14
C VAL A 110 -15.43 -10.63 4.32
N GLY A 111 -14.74 -9.85 3.48
CA GLY A 111 -15.33 -8.82 2.62
C GLY A 111 -15.35 -9.17 1.13
N PHE A 112 -16.13 -8.39 0.36
CA PHE A 112 -16.30 -8.50 -1.09
C PHE A 112 -15.32 -7.62 -1.89
N GLN A 113 -14.29 -7.10 -1.23
CA GLN A 113 -13.47 -5.99 -1.71
C GLN A 113 -11.99 -6.37 -1.58
N GLU A 114 -11.62 -7.44 -2.26
CA GLU A 114 -10.23 -7.86 -2.41
C GLU A 114 -9.94 -7.98 -3.89
N GLY A 115 -8.74 -8.41 -4.26
CA GLY A 115 -8.31 -8.39 -5.66
C GLY A 115 -7.63 -9.64 -6.14
N MET A 116 -7.34 -9.60 -7.43
CA MET A 116 -6.56 -10.61 -8.13
C MET A 116 -5.33 -9.98 -8.78
N ILE A 117 -4.35 -10.84 -9.06
CA ILE A 117 -3.24 -10.56 -9.95
C ILE A 117 -3.15 -11.72 -10.93
N ASP A 118 -3.03 -11.38 -12.21
CA ASP A 118 -2.58 -12.30 -13.24
C ASP A 118 -1.07 -12.09 -13.47
N MET A 119 -0.29 -13.17 -13.44
CA MET A 119 1.16 -13.11 -13.64
C MET A 119 1.56 -12.98 -15.12
N SER A 120 0.60 -13.15 -16.03
CA SER A 120 0.76 -13.02 -17.49
C SER A 120 -0.54 -12.58 -18.15
N GLY A 121 -0.51 -12.32 -19.46
CA GLY A 121 -1.71 -11.95 -20.22
C GLY A 121 -2.14 -10.49 -20.00
N PRO A 122 -3.38 -10.14 -20.39
CA PRO A 122 -3.84 -8.75 -20.47
C PRO A 122 -4.01 -8.07 -19.11
N GLY A 123 -4.21 -8.82 -18.02
CA GLY A 123 -4.32 -8.26 -16.67
C GLY A 123 -2.97 -7.88 -16.05
N ALA A 124 -1.89 -8.58 -16.42
CA ALA A 124 -0.57 -8.40 -15.80
C ALA A 124 -0.03 -6.95 -15.87
N PRO A 125 -0.14 -6.20 -16.99
CA PRO A 125 0.36 -4.83 -17.08
C PRO A 125 -0.29 -3.84 -16.09
N TYR A 126 -1.47 -4.16 -15.55
CA TYR A 126 -2.22 -3.30 -14.63
C TYR A 126 -1.79 -3.45 -13.16
N SER A 127 -0.86 -4.36 -12.84
CA SER A 127 -0.34 -4.48 -11.48
C SER A 127 1.16 -4.75 -11.53
N SER A 128 1.94 -3.88 -10.89
CA SER A 128 3.40 -4.04 -10.80
C SER A 128 3.80 -5.31 -10.04
N PHE A 129 2.88 -5.86 -9.23
CA PHE A 129 3.06 -7.13 -8.55
C PHE A 129 3.17 -8.33 -9.51
N SER A 130 2.65 -8.24 -10.75
CA SER A 130 2.87 -9.28 -11.77
C SER A 130 4.34 -9.43 -12.19
N LYS A 131 5.18 -8.42 -11.90
CA LYS A 131 6.61 -8.38 -12.20
C LYS A 131 7.48 -8.84 -11.03
N LEU A 132 6.87 -9.16 -9.89
CA LEU A 132 7.56 -9.65 -8.70
C LEU A 132 7.54 -11.17 -8.61
N LEU A 133 8.52 -11.71 -7.89
CA LEU A 133 8.53 -13.09 -7.42
C LEU A 133 7.62 -13.18 -6.19
N ASN A 134 6.41 -13.71 -6.38
CA ASN A 134 5.37 -13.69 -5.36
C ASN A 134 5.33 -14.98 -4.56
N ILE A 135 5.48 -14.85 -3.25
CA ILE A 135 5.43 -15.94 -2.26
C ILE A 135 4.05 -15.88 -1.61
N ALA A 136 3.13 -16.70 -2.11
CA ALA A 136 1.75 -16.71 -1.68
C ALA A 136 1.54 -17.63 -0.47
N LEU A 137 0.95 -17.08 0.58
CA LEU A 137 0.46 -17.80 1.76
C LEU A 137 -1.05 -17.98 1.61
N VAL A 138 -1.50 -19.18 1.26
CA VAL A 138 -2.92 -19.51 1.19
C VAL A 138 -3.38 -19.95 2.58
N ILE A 139 -4.03 -19.04 3.29
CA ILE A 139 -4.39 -19.19 4.70
C ILE A 139 -5.86 -19.54 4.83
N LYS A 140 -6.14 -20.59 5.61
CA LYS A 140 -7.49 -20.93 6.07
C LYS A 140 -7.52 -20.72 7.58
N VAL A 141 -8.47 -19.92 8.06
CA VAL A 141 -8.75 -19.77 9.48
C VAL A 141 -9.82 -20.75 9.94
N LYS A 142 -9.93 -20.94 11.26
CA LYS A 142 -10.97 -21.77 11.86
C LYS A 142 -12.35 -21.14 11.67
N GLU A 143 -13.35 -21.99 11.51
CA GLU A 143 -14.75 -21.56 11.48
C GLU A 143 -15.17 -20.90 12.80
N ARG A 144 -16.24 -20.09 12.75
CA ARG A 144 -16.91 -19.47 13.90
C ARG A 144 -16.05 -18.50 14.73
N ILE A 145 -14.97 -17.97 14.15
CA ILE A 145 -14.29 -16.79 14.69
C ILE A 145 -14.96 -15.50 14.20
N SER A 146 -14.77 -14.39 14.90
CA SER A 146 -15.30 -13.11 14.44
C SER A 146 -14.60 -12.61 13.17
N ARG A 147 -15.30 -11.75 12.43
CA ARG A 147 -14.77 -11.06 11.25
C ARG A 147 -13.44 -10.35 11.53
N HIS A 148 -13.36 -9.67 12.66
CA HIS A 148 -12.17 -8.95 13.08
C HIS A 148 -11.00 -9.89 13.42
N GLU A 149 -11.27 -10.98 14.15
CA GLU A 149 -10.24 -11.97 14.48
C GLU A 149 -9.67 -12.66 13.24
N HIS A 150 -10.52 -12.89 12.23
CA HIS A 150 -10.11 -13.42 10.94
C HIS A 150 -9.08 -12.49 10.28
N GLU A 151 -9.41 -11.21 10.10
CA GLU A 151 -8.51 -10.25 9.46
C GLU A 151 -7.18 -10.08 10.21
N VAL A 152 -7.24 -10.09 11.54
CA VAL A 152 -6.02 -10.03 12.37
C VAL A 152 -5.16 -11.27 12.15
N ALA A 153 -5.76 -12.47 12.07
CA ALA A 153 -5.00 -13.71 11.84
C ALA A 153 -4.28 -13.70 10.47
N LEU A 154 -4.98 -13.26 9.40
CA LEU A 154 -4.39 -13.13 8.07
C LEU A 154 -3.24 -12.13 8.05
N ARG A 155 -3.49 -10.92 8.56
CA ARG A 155 -2.49 -9.84 8.60
C ARG A 155 -1.24 -10.26 9.35
N MET A 156 -1.40 -10.79 10.56
CA MET A 156 -0.26 -11.18 11.39
C MET A 156 0.56 -12.31 10.75
N ALA A 157 -0.08 -13.24 10.03
CA ALA A 157 0.64 -14.28 9.31
C ALA A 157 1.48 -13.73 8.15
N GLY A 158 0.93 -12.83 7.34
CA GLY A 158 1.67 -12.16 6.27
C GLY A 158 2.86 -11.37 6.80
N LEU A 159 2.65 -10.54 7.84
CA LEU A 159 3.72 -9.74 8.44
C LEU A 159 4.83 -10.60 9.05
N ARG A 160 4.49 -11.68 9.77
CA ARG A 160 5.48 -12.61 10.34
C ARG A 160 6.33 -13.26 9.26
N ALA A 161 5.71 -13.74 8.19
CA ALA A 161 6.42 -14.32 7.05
C ALA A 161 7.34 -13.30 6.38
N ALA A 162 6.86 -12.07 6.12
CA ALA A 162 7.67 -11.02 5.50
C ALA A 162 8.90 -10.64 6.34
N VAL A 163 8.75 -10.53 7.67
CA VAL A 163 9.88 -10.29 8.57
C VAL A 163 10.85 -11.48 8.58
N PHE A 164 10.34 -12.70 8.66
CA PHE A 164 11.16 -13.91 8.64
C PHE A 164 11.98 -14.04 7.35
N LEU A 165 11.39 -13.75 6.19
CA LEU A 165 12.11 -13.73 4.93
C LEU A 165 13.10 -12.55 4.87
N GLY A 166 12.71 -11.37 5.35
CA GLY A 166 13.59 -10.21 5.42
C GLY A 166 14.88 -10.49 6.20
N GLU A 167 14.81 -11.26 7.29
CA GLU A 167 15.97 -11.64 8.10
C GLU A 167 17.07 -12.36 7.30
N THR A 168 16.73 -13.04 6.20
CA THR A 168 17.74 -13.67 5.32
C THR A 168 18.70 -12.65 4.69
N GLY A 169 18.25 -11.39 4.52
CA GLY A 169 19.03 -10.28 3.98
C GLY A 169 19.85 -9.51 5.01
N ARG A 170 19.80 -9.85 6.30
CA ARG A 170 20.44 -9.06 7.38
C ARG A 170 21.95 -8.87 7.18
N HIS A 171 22.63 -9.93 6.72
CA HIS A 171 24.07 -9.94 6.51
C HIS A 171 24.50 -9.87 5.04
N ALA A 172 23.52 -9.83 4.13
CA ALA A 172 23.80 -9.62 2.71
C ALA A 172 24.26 -8.17 2.47
N GLN A 173 25.13 -7.99 1.48
CA GLN A 173 25.54 -6.65 1.05
C GLN A 173 24.55 -6.11 0.04
N PRO A 174 23.90 -4.95 0.30
CA PRO A 174 23.07 -4.29 -0.68
C PRO A 174 23.86 -3.91 -1.93
N VAL A 175 23.24 -4.04 -3.10
CA VAL A 175 23.84 -3.56 -4.37
C VAL A 175 23.73 -2.04 -4.50
N GLU A 176 22.74 -1.45 -3.84
CA GLU A 176 22.49 -0.02 -3.78
C GLU A 176 22.08 0.36 -2.34
N ILE A 177 22.57 1.51 -1.89
CA ILE A 177 22.12 2.15 -0.66
C ILE A 177 21.54 3.50 -1.03
N GLN A 178 20.22 3.63 -0.92
CA GLN A 178 19.53 4.90 -1.07
C GLN A 178 19.49 5.61 0.27
N ARG A 179 20.10 6.79 0.35
CA ARG A 179 20.16 7.60 1.57
C ARG A 179 19.06 8.65 1.56
N PHE A 180 18.23 8.65 2.60
CA PHE A 180 17.19 9.64 2.84
C PHE A 180 17.58 10.47 4.05
N GLU A 181 17.88 11.74 3.81
CA GLU A 181 18.25 12.70 4.84
C GLU A 181 17.20 13.79 4.93
N MET A 182 16.68 14.01 6.14
CA MET A 182 15.73 15.08 6.39
C MET A 182 16.23 15.96 7.54
N TYR A 183 16.19 17.26 7.28
CA TYR A 183 16.58 18.29 8.24
C TYR A 183 15.40 18.69 9.11
N PRO A 184 15.60 18.92 10.41
CA PRO A 184 14.57 19.51 11.26
C PRO A 184 14.07 20.83 10.67
N THR A 185 12.77 21.06 10.72
CA THR A 185 12.13 22.28 10.21
C THR A 185 12.69 23.58 10.81
N THR A 186 13.30 23.51 11.99
CA THR A 186 13.97 24.62 12.68
C THR A 186 15.37 24.95 12.13
N GLN A 187 15.98 24.05 11.35
CA GLN A 187 17.34 24.20 10.82
C GLN A 187 17.38 24.62 9.35
N VAL A 188 16.25 24.55 8.62
CA VAL A 188 16.15 25.12 7.28
C VAL A 188 16.24 26.64 7.42
N SER A 189 17.40 27.20 7.10
CA SER A 189 17.64 28.62 7.26
C SER A 189 16.65 29.41 6.40
N ARG A 190 16.12 30.52 6.94
CA ARG A 190 15.29 31.47 6.16
C ARG A 190 16.05 32.09 4.95
N ALA A 191 17.33 31.77 4.76
CA ALA A 191 18.17 32.31 3.69
C ALA A 191 17.97 31.58 2.34
N ASP A 192 17.50 30.32 2.31
CA ASP A 192 17.20 29.56 1.08
C ASP A 192 15.73 29.72 0.63
N ARG A 193 15.23 30.96 0.65
CA ARG A 193 13.82 31.30 0.37
C ARG A 193 13.41 31.23 -1.11
N HIS A 194 14.22 30.66 -1.99
CA HIS A 194 13.92 30.68 -3.43
C HIS A 194 12.99 29.56 -3.88
N LEU A 195 12.99 28.41 -3.18
CA LEU A 195 12.18 27.25 -3.55
C LEU A 195 10.88 27.19 -2.74
N PRO A 196 9.76 26.77 -3.36
CA PRO A 196 8.51 26.54 -2.66
C PRO A 196 8.65 25.42 -1.62
N ARG A 197 8.09 25.64 -0.44
CA ARG A 197 8.03 24.66 0.64
C ARG A 197 6.82 23.77 0.44
N VAL A 198 7.03 22.46 0.35
CA VAL A 198 5.98 21.48 0.06
C VAL A 198 5.90 20.45 1.18
N ALA A 199 4.69 20.15 1.64
CA ALA A 199 4.40 19.01 2.50
C ALA A 199 3.61 17.93 1.76
N TYR A 200 3.64 16.72 2.28
CA TYR A 200 2.79 15.62 1.82
C TYR A 200 1.68 15.39 2.84
N LEU A 201 0.43 15.52 2.42
CA LEU A 201 -0.74 15.13 3.20
C LEU A 201 -1.18 13.74 2.73
N TYR A 202 -0.82 12.74 3.52
CA TYR A 202 -1.06 11.34 3.20
C TYR A 202 -2.35 10.87 3.86
N MET A 203 -3.45 10.82 3.11
CA MET A 203 -4.69 10.26 3.61
C MET A 203 -4.68 8.73 3.47
N LEU A 204 -4.96 8.06 4.57
CA LEU A 204 -5.05 6.59 4.64
C LEU A 204 -6.49 6.18 4.94
N LEU A 205 -6.92 5.06 4.37
CA LEU A 205 -8.28 4.57 4.57
C LEU A 205 -8.49 4.10 6.02
N SER A 206 -9.59 4.54 6.63
CA SER A 206 -9.89 4.29 8.05
C SER A 206 -11.40 4.34 8.37
N GLN A 207 -12.21 3.60 7.63
CA GLN A 207 -13.68 3.69 7.69
C GLN A 207 -14.35 2.67 8.62
N GLY A 208 -13.55 1.83 9.31
CA GLY A 208 -14.07 0.75 10.15
C GLY A 208 -14.54 -0.45 9.34
N LEU A 209 -15.15 -1.45 9.99
CA LEU A 209 -15.68 -2.67 9.32
C LEU A 209 -14.71 -3.32 8.32
N LEU A 210 -13.44 -3.52 8.72
CA LEU A 210 -12.36 -4.14 7.92
C LEU A 210 -11.67 -3.18 6.92
N HIS A 211 -12.01 -1.89 6.91
CA HIS A 211 -11.30 -0.82 6.18
C HIS A 211 -10.32 -0.07 7.10
N ASP A 212 -9.43 -0.78 7.78
CA ASP A 212 -8.54 -0.21 8.79
C ASP A 212 -7.08 -0.21 8.30
N THR A 213 -6.45 0.98 8.22
CA THR A 213 -4.99 1.15 8.09
C THR A 213 -4.38 1.37 9.46
N TYR A 214 -3.18 0.82 9.70
CA TYR A 214 -2.50 0.90 10.99
C TYR A 214 -1.27 1.77 10.91
N LEU A 215 -1.13 2.70 11.86
CA LEU A 215 0.08 3.48 12.10
C LEU A 215 0.65 3.05 13.46
N TYR A 216 1.87 2.51 13.47
CA TYR A 216 2.50 1.91 14.66
C TYR A 216 1.62 0.86 15.36
N GLY A 217 0.95 0.03 14.55
CA GLY A 217 0.03 -1.01 15.02
C GLY A 217 -1.28 -0.50 15.61
N ARG A 218 -1.52 0.81 15.60
CA ARG A 218 -2.76 1.40 16.04
C ARG A 218 -3.63 1.77 14.84
N ASP A 219 -4.88 1.34 14.91
CA ASP A 219 -5.89 1.67 13.92
C ASP A 219 -6.10 3.19 13.83
N LEU A 220 -5.91 3.72 12.62
CA LEU A 220 -5.87 5.15 12.33
C LEU A 220 -7.21 5.86 12.56
N LYS A 221 -8.35 5.15 12.55
CA LYS A 221 -9.66 5.77 12.85
C LYS A 221 -9.73 6.35 14.26
N ASN A 222 -8.84 5.88 15.14
CA ASN A 222 -8.74 6.33 16.53
C ASN A 222 -7.66 7.39 16.77
N LEU A 223 -7.03 7.90 15.70
CA LEU A 223 -5.95 8.88 15.76
C LEU A 223 -6.40 10.19 15.15
N LEU A 224 -5.94 11.31 15.73
CA LEU A 224 -5.96 12.58 15.02
C LEU A 224 -4.86 12.57 13.95
N PRO A 225 -4.97 13.41 12.91
CA PRO A 225 -3.88 13.60 11.97
C PRO A 225 -2.56 13.84 12.68
N THR A 226 -1.50 13.22 12.19
CA THR A 226 -0.21 13.11 12.89
C THR A 226 0.91 13.48 11.92
N LEU A 227 1.80 14.36 12.36
CA LEU A 227 3.05 14.64 11.66
C LEU A 227 4.02 13.48 11.92
N ILE A 228 4.51 12.87 10.85
CA ILE A 228 5.50 11.79 10.90
C ILE A 228 6.69 12.16 10.01
N MET A 229 7.82 11.50 10.26
CA MET A 229 8.92 11.49 9.32
C MET A 229 8.54 10.62 8.11
N PRO A 230 8.80 11.09 6.88
CA PRO A 230 8.47 10.31 5.69
C PRO A 230 9.20 8.96 5.63
N THR A 231 10.41 8.89 6.21
CA THR A 231 11.21 7.65 6.31
C THR A 231 10.61 6.60 7.25
N GLU A 232 9.72 6.98 8.17
CA GLU A 232 9.00 6.00 9.01
C GLU A 232 8.13 5.07 8.16
N VAL A 233 7.58 5.59 7.06
CA VAL A 233 6.76 4.81 6.13
C VAL A 233 7.59 3.70 5.47
N MET A 234 8.84 4.00 5.10
CA MET A 234 9.79 3.04 4.53
C MET A 234 10.18 1.94 5.52
N ASP A 235 10.19 2.25 6.81
CA ASP A 235 10.47 1.28 7.89
C ASP A 235 9.23 0.52 8.38
N GLY A 236 8.12 0.58 7.63
CA GLY A 236 6.92 -0.20 7.90
C GLY A 236 6.08 0.32 9.07
N ALA A 237 6.17 1.62 9.39
CA ALA A 237 5.29 2.23 10.39
C ALA A 237 3.80 2.17 9.96
N ILE A 238 3.53 2.10 8.66
CA ILE A 238 2.18 1.98 8.09
C ILE A 238 1.98 0.54 7.57
N VAL A 239 0.89 -0.09 7.99
CA VAL A 239 0.48 -1.42 7.53
C VAL A 239 -0.94 -1.38 7.02
N SER A 240 -1.16 -1.95 5.83
CA SER A 240 -2.49 -2.08 5.25
C SER A 240 -3.28 -3.16 5.99
N GLY A 241 -4.48 -2.81 6.40
CA GLY A 241 -5.48 -3.78 6.84
C GLY A 241 -6.75 -3.70 6.01
N ASN A 242 -6.76 -2.92 4.94
CA ASN A 242 -7.96 -2.51 4.21
C ASN A 242 -8.55 -3.62 3.36
N CYS A 243 -9.88 -3.76 3.40
CA CYS A 243 -10.68 -4.54 2.46
C CYS A 243 -11.49 -3.57 1.59
N VAL A 244 -10.89 -2.96 0.58
CA VAL A 244 -11.48 -1.92 -0.31
C VAL A 244 -11.33 -2.37 -1.77
N SER A 245 -11.95 -1.68 -2.74
CA SER A 245 -11.70 -1.93 -4.16
C SER A 245 -10.23 -2.25 -4.41
N ALA A 246 -9.95 -3.35 -5.08
CA ALA A 246 -8.57 -3.80 -5.17
C ALA A 246 -7.68 -2.85 -5.95
N CYS A 247 -8.24 -2.14 -6.94
CA CYS A 247 -7.52 -1.20 -7.78
C CYS A 247 -6.96 0.01 -7.03
N ASP A 248 -7.69 0.56 -6.06
CA ASP A 248 -7.36 1.81 -5.36
C ASP A 248 -6.75 1.57 -3.96
N LYS A 249 -6.60 0.30 -3.59
CA LYS A 249 -5.99 -0.14 -2.33
C LYS A 249 -4.49 0.14 -2.28
N ASN A 250 -4.05 0.68 -1.15
CA ASN A 250 -2.64 0.70 -0.78
C ASN A 250 -2.32 -0.57 0.01
N THR A 251 -1.48 -1.45 -0.54
CA THR A 251 -0.94 -2.60 0.19
C THR A 251 0.21 -2.14 1.08
N THR A 252 0.65 -2.99 2.00
CA THR A 252 1.83 -2.70 2.80
C THR A 252 3.08 -2.48 1.93
N TYR A 253 3.18 -3.19 0.80
CA TYR A 253 4.23 -2.96 -0.21
C TYR A 253 4.16 -1.54 -0.80
N HIS A 254 2.96 -1.06 -1.17
CA HIS A 254 2.76 0.31 -1.65
C HIS A 254 3.21 1.34 -0.61
N HIS A 255 2.87 1.14 0.67
CA HIS A 255 3.32 2.01 1.75
C HIS A 255 4.86 1.99 1.86
N GLN A 256 5.47 0.81 2.01
CA GLN A 256 6.93 0.63 2.12
C GLN A 256 7.71 1.29 0.96
N ASN A 257 7.09 1.38 -0.21
CA ASN A 257 7.66 1.91 -1.45
C ASN A 257 6.96 3.18 -1.96
N ASN A 258 6.37 4.00 -1.07
CA ASN A 258 5.56 5.15 -1.47
C ASN A 258 6.30 6.07 -2.47
N PRO A 259 5.82 6.17 -3.74
CA PRO A 259 6.53 6.86 -4.81
C PRO A 259 6.52 8.38 -4.63
N ILE A 260 5.49 8.95 -3.99
CA ILE A 260 5.39 10.38 -3.70
C ILE A 260 6.50 10.79 -2.72
N ILE A 261 6.70 10.02 -1.65
CA ILE A 261 7.79 10.27 -0.69
C ILE A 261 9.15 10.17 -1.39
N ASN A 262 9.36 9.13 -2.19
CA ASN A 262 10.60 8.95 -2.94
C ASN A 262 10.90 10.13 -3.89
N GLU A 263 9.91 10.59 -4.64
CA GLU A 263 10.08 11.69 -5.58
C GLU A 263 10.27 13.04 -4.86
N LEU A 264 9.57 13.27 -3.75
CA LEU A 264 9.75 14.46 -2.91
C LEU A 264 11.16 14.54 -2.34
N PHE A 265 11.75 13.43 -1.90
CA PHE A 265 13.16 13.41 -1.47
C PHE A 265 14.13 13.67 -2.62
N LYS A 266 13.86 13.15 -3.83
CA LYS A 266 14.69 13.44 -5.01
C LYS A 266 14.65 14.91 -5.38
N ARG A 267 13.48 15.54 -5.27
CA ARG A 267 13.23 16.93 -5.65
C ARG A 267 13.62 17.97 -4.60
N ASP A 268 13.75 17.55 -3.35
CA ASP A 268 14.17 18.41 -2.25
C ASP A 268 15.50 19.11 -2.55
N GLY A 269 15.51 20.44 -2.43
CA GLY A 269 16.67 21.29 -2.73
C GLY A 269 16.92 21.54 -4.23
N GLN A 270 16.12 20.95 -5.13
CA GLN A 270 16.22 21.19 -6.58
C GLN A 270 15.16 22.18 -7.08
N ASP A 271 13.88 21.84 -6.91
CA ASP A 271 12.74 22.64 -7.36
C ASP A 271 11.71 22.90 -6.24
N LEU A 272 11.85 22.24 -5.09
CA LEU A 272 11.05 22.45 -3.89
C LEU A 272 11.86 22.15 -2.62
N HIS A 273 11.29 22.48 -1.46
CA HIS A 273 11.76 21.99 -0.17
C HIS A 273 10.73 21.05 0.47
N PHE A 274 11.08 19.79 0.71
CA PHE A 274 10.19 18.81 1.33
C PHE A 274 10.20 18.94 2.86
N VAL A 275 9.10 19.43 3.42
CA VAL A 275 9.03 19.87 4.83
C VAL A 275 8.53 18.78 5.78
N GLY A 276 7.83 17.76 5.28
CA GLY A 276 7.37 16.62 6.08
C GLY A 276 6.08 16.00 5.58
N THR A 277 5.66 14.95 6.28
CA THR A 277 4.45 14.18 5.96
C THR A 277 3.46 14.25 7.11
N VAL A 278 2.24 14.71 6.82
CA VAL A 278 1.11 14.60 7.75
C VAL A 278 0.27 13.42 7.29
N VAL A 279 0.14 12.40 8.14
CA VAL A 279 -0.83 11.33 7.92
C VAL A 279 -2.18 11.78 8.45
N THR A 280 -3.22 11.58 7.66
CA THR A 280 -4.61 11.84 8.03
C THR A 280 -5.50 10.64 7.72
N ASN A 281 -6.69 10.62 8.28
CA ASN A 281 -7.59 9.49 8.25
C ASN A 281 -8.86 9.82 7.43
N ALA A 282 -9.40 8.82 6.71
CA ALA A 282 -10.66 8.94 5.97
C ALA A 282 -11.83 8.42 6.81
N ASN A 283 -12.76 9.30 7.19
CA ASN A 283 -13.85 8.96 8.13
C ASN A 283 -15.21 8.87 7.45
N VAL A 284 -16.15 8.14 8.07
CA VAL A 284 -17.51 7.96 7.53
C VAL A 284 -18.44 9.10 7.92
N THR A 285 -18.37 9.59 9.17
CA THR A 285 -19.30 10.62 9.66
C THR A 285 -18.79 12.02 9.35
N LEU A 286 -19.69 12.95 8.98
CA LEU A 286 -19.32 14.34 8.70
C LEU A 286 -18.56 15.00 9.86
N MET A 287 -18.97 14.76 11.10
CA MET A 287 -18.31 15.32 12.28
C MET A 287 -16.85 14.86 12.39
N ASP A 288 -16.58 13.60 12.06
CA ASP A 288 -15.21 13.07 12.09
C ASP A 288 -14.39 13.59 10.91
N LYS A 289 -14.99 13.73 9.70
CA LYS A 289 -14.36 14.39 8.54
C LYS A 289 -13.96 15.82 8.87
N GLU A 290 -14.85 16.59 9.49
CA GLU A 290 -14.57 17.97 9.93
C GLU A 290 -13.47 18.01 10.99
N ARG A 291 -13.52 17.13 11.99
CA ARG A 291 -12.50 17.05 13.04
C ARG A 291 -11.12 16.75 12.46
N SER A 292 -11.04 15.72 11.62
CA SER A 292 -9.79 15.30 11.00
C SER A 292 -9.25 16.37 10.06
N SER A 293 -10.05 16.84 9.10
CA SER A 293 -9.61 17.86 8.15
C SER A 293 -9.20 19.18 8.82
N ASN A 294 -9.93 19.65 9.84
CA ASN A 294 -9.54 20.86 10.59
C ASN A 294 -8.18 20.68 11.28
N TYR A 295 -7.90 19.50 11.83
CA TYR A 295 -6.65 19.25 12.53
C TYR A 295 -5.48 19.05 11.56
N ALA A 296 -5.69 18.34 10.45
CA ALA A 296 -4.70 18.17 9.39
C ALA A 296 -4.28 19.52 8.81
N VAL A 297 -5.25 20.37 8.45
CA VAL A 297 -5.00 21.74 7.94
C VAL A 297 -4.20 22.56 8.95
N LYS A 298 -4.56 22.49 10.25
CA LYS A 298 -3.82 23.18 11.30
C LYS A 298 -2.35 22.71 11.36
N LEU A 299 -2.08 21.41 11.27
CA LEU A 299 -0.71 20.89 11.26
C LEU A 299 0.07 21.38 10.04
N ILE A 300 -0.55 21.37 8.85
CA ILE A 300 0.06 21.88 7.62
C ILE A 300 0.38 23.38 7.74
N GLU A 301 -0.53 24.20 8.26
CA GLU A 301 -0.28 25.63 8.49
C GLU A 301 0.92 25.86 9.44
N MET A 302 1.04 25.02 10.48
CA MET A 302 2.16 25.11 11.43
C MET A 302 3.52 24.80 10.77
N LEU A 303 3.55 24.05 9.67
CA LEU A 303 4.78 23.79 8.90
C LEU A 303 5.20 24.99 8.01
N GLY A 304 4.29 25.94 7.78
CA GLY A 304 4.53 27.12 6.96
C GLY A 304 4.93 26.74 5.54
N VAL A 305 4.12 25.90 4.89
CA VAL A 305 4.34 25.44 3.51
C VAL A 305 3.59 26.32 2.50
N ASP A 306 4.11 26.38 1.29
CA ASP A 306 3.50 27.07 0.15
C ASP A 306 2.54 26.15 -0.62
N GLY A 307 2.77 24.83 -0.56
CA GLY A 307 1.92 23.84 -1.20
C GLY A 307 1.88 22.47 -0.53
N VAL A 308 0.89 21.67 -0.92
CA VAL A 308 0.66 20.32 -0.42
C VAL A 308 0.36 19.37 -1.58
N ILE A 309 1.07 18.25 -1.62
CA ILE A 309 0.63 17.07 -2.38
C ILE A 309 -0.33 16.29 -1.49
N LEU A 310 -1.51 15.96 -1.99
CA LEU A 310 -2.55 15.20 -1.29
C LEU A 310 -2.83 13.93 -2.08
N SER A 311 -2.58 12.77 -1.48
CA SER A 311 -3.05 11.48 -2.02
C SER A 311 -4.13 10.91 -1.12
N LYS A 312 -5.06 10.18 -1.71
CA LYS A 312 -6.09 9.42 -0.98
C LYS A 312 -5.89 7.92 -1.09
N GLU A 313 -6.81 7.19 -0.48
CA GLU A 313 -6.97 5.76 -0.66
C GLU A 313 -8.47 5.44 -0.62
N GLY A 314 -8.95 4.75 -1.65
CA GLY A 314 -10.34 4.35 -1.80
C GLY A 314 -11.22 5.43 -2.44
N PHE A 315 -12.29 5.00 -3.08
CA PHE A 315 -13.24 5.89 -3.77
C PHE A 315 -14.55 6.17 -3.00
N GLY A 316 -15.30 7.18 -3.45
CA GLY A 316 -16.63 7.49 -2.94
C GLY A 316 -16.56 8.31 -1.66
N ASN A 317 -16.65 7.67 -0.50
CA ASN A 317 -16.63 8.41 0.77
C ASN A 317 -15.30 9.17 1.03
N PRO A 318 -14.10 8.63 0.72
CA PRO A 318 -12.83 9.37 0.80
C PRO A 318 -12.74 10.57 -0.15
N ASP A 319 -13.51 10.61 -1.25
CA ASP A 319 -13.51 11.75 -2.18
C ASP A 319 -13.97 13.02 -1.44
N ALA A 320 -14.99 12.90 -0.59
CA ALA A 320 -15.49 14.00 0.24
C ALA A 320 -14.46 14.48 1.27
N ASP A 321 -13.69 13.58 1.89
CA ASP A 321 -12.58 13.98 2.78
C ASP A 321 -11.51 14.76 2.00
N THR A 322 -11.16 14.25 0.83
CA THR A 322 -10.11 14.81 -0.05
C THR A 322 -10.50 16.22 -0.54
N MET A 323 -11.73 16.39 -1.04
CA MET A 323 -12.22 17.69 -1.49
C MET A 323 -12.37 18.69 -0.33
N MET A 324 -12.77 18.23 0.86
CA MET A 324 -12.83 19.07 2.05
C MET A 324 -11.44 19.56 2.49
N LEU A 325 -10.44 18.68 2.48
CA LEU A 325 -9.04 19.04 2.76
C LEU A 325 -8.50 20.02 1.72
N CYS A 326 -8.71 19.73 0.45
CA CYS A 326 -8.31 20.60 -0.66
C CYS A 326 -8.90 22.00 -0.51
N ALA A 327 -10.21 22.10 -0.30
CA ALA A 327 -10.89 23.39 -0.16
C ALA A 327 -10.36 24.21 1.02
N LYS A 328 -10.17 23.58 2.19
CA LYS A 328 -9.70 24.26 3.40
C LYS A 328 -8.25 24.74 3.28
N LEU A 329 -7.37 23.99 2.62
CA LEU A 329 -5.99 24.39 2.37
C LEU A 329 -5.92 25.58 1.40
N GLU A 330 -6.64 25.49 0.28
CA GLU A 330 -6.74 26.56 -0.72
C GLU A 330 -7.37 27.84 -0.16
N GLU A 331 -8.34 27.75 0.75
CA GLU A 331 -8.90 28.89 1.49
C GLU A 331 -7.87 29.64 2.33
N LYS A 332 -6.81 28.96 2.74
CA LYS A 332 -5.69 29.51 3.51
C LYS A 332 -4.53 29.96 2.63
N GLY A 333 -4.69 29.88 1.30
CA GLY A 333 -3.67 30.27 0.34
C GLY A 333 -2.52 29.26 0.22
N ILE A 334 -2.75 28.01 0.61
CA ILE A 334 -1.80 26.90 0.44
C ILE A 334 -2.22 26.12 -0.80
N ALA A 335 -1.37 26.08 -1.83
CA ALA A 335 -1.70 25.41 -3.08
C ALA A 335 -1.80 23.90 -2.89
N THR A 336 -2.74 23.24 -3.55
CA THR A 336 -2.89 21.78 -3.48
C THR A 336 -2.71 21.11 -4.83
N THR A 337 -2.17 19.90 -4.81
CA THR A 337 -2.25 18.97 -5.95
C THR A 337 -2.77 17.65 -5.43
N VAL A 338 -3.89 17.19 -5.99
CA VAL A 338 -4.57 15.96 -5.56
C VAL A 338 -4.23 14.84 -6.52
N ILE A 339 -3.83 13.68 -6.00
CA ILE A 339 -3.71 12.43 -6.76
C ILE A 339 -4.92 11.56 -6.38
N THR A 340 -5.69 11.15 -7.38
CA THR A 340 -6.94 10.41 -7.23
C THR A 340 -7.13 9.44 -8.38
N ASP A 341 -7.95 8.42 -8.20
CA ASP A 341 -8.53 7.68 -9.32
C ASP A 341 -9.91 8.19 -9.73
N GLU A 342 -10.50 7.58 -10.75
CA GLU A 342 -11.82 7.91 -11.27
C GLU A 342 -12.74 6.69 -11.29
N PHE A 343 -14.01 6.91 -10.94
CA PHE A 343 -15.10 5.93 -11.08
C PHE A 343 -16.14 6.47 -12.07
N ALA A 344 -15.69 6.66 -13.31
CA ALA A 344 -16.44 7.35 -14.37
C ALA A 344 -17.37 6.41 -15.16
N GLY A 345 -17.62 5.20 -14.68
CA GLY A 345 -18.40 4.18 -15.38
C GLY A 345 -17.65 3.58 -16.57
N VAL A 346 -18.19 2.49 -17.14
CA VAL A 346 -17.53 1.69 -18.18
C VAL A 346 -17.20 2.50 -19.44
N ASP A 347 -17.99 3.52 -19.75
CA ASP A 347 -17.80 4.39 -20.91
C ASP A 347 -17.03 5.68 -20.59
N GLY A 348 -16.64 5.89 -19.33
CA GLY A 348 -15.92 7.08 -18.87
C GLY A 348 -16.76 8.36 -18.83
N ARG A 349 -18.10 8.26 -18.85
CA ARG A 349 -19.00 9.43 -18.98
C ARG A 349 -19.76 9.77 -17.71
N SER A 350 -19.65 8.96 -16.66
CA SER A 350 -20.24 9.24 -15.36
C SER A 350 -19.42 10.29 -14.62
N GLN A 351 -19.98 10.85 -13.56
CA GLN A 351 -19.24 11.73 -12.68
C GLN A 351 -18.06 10.96 -12.05
N SER A 352 -16.82 11.40 -12.30
CA SER A 352 -15.61 10.65 -11.91
C SER A 352 -15.42 10.52 -10.40
N LEU A 353 -15.76 11.58 -9.63
CA LEU A 353 -15.58 11.65 -8.18
C LEU A 353 -16.93 11.88 -7.48
N ALA A 354 -17.13 11.27 -6.32
CA ALA A 354 -18.38 11.42 -5.57
C ALA A 354 -18.59 12.83 -5.00
N ASP A 355 -17.52 13.59 -4.79
CA ASP A 355 -17.57 14.99 -4.38
C ASP A 355 -16.57 15.82 -5.20
N THR A 356 -16.84 17.12 -5.36
CA THR A 356 -15.98 18.05 -6.11
C THR A 356 -15.97 19.44 -5.48
N THR A 357 -14.91 20.20 -5.73
CA THR A 357 -14.82 21.60 -5.33
C THR A 357 -14.12 22.41 -6.42
N PRO A 358 -14.56 23.64 -6.76
CA PRO A 358 -13.88 24.47 -7.74
C PRO A 358 -12.46 24.87 -7.33
N ARG A 359 -12.09 24.65 -6.06
CA ARG A 359 -10.73 24.86 -5.54
C ARG A 359 -9.77 23.72 -5.90
N ALA A 360 -10.28 22.53 -6.23
CA ALA A 360 -9.47 21.43 -6.72
C ALA A 360 -9.22 21.69 -8.21
N ASN A 361 -8.20 22.51 -8.49
CA ASN A 361 -7.84 22.96 -9.84
C ASN A 361 -6.54 22.34 -10.36
N ALA A 362 -5.89 21.50 -9.55
CA ALA A 362 -4.75 20.67 -9.92
C ALA A 362 -4.98 19.24 -9.43
N LEU A 363 -5.49 18.39 -10.32
CA LEU A 363 -5.70 16.97 -10.07
C LEU A 363 -4.87 16.13 -11.04
N VAL A 364 -4.31 15.04 -10.52
CA VAL A 364 -3.69 13.98 -11.28
C VAL A 364 -4.55 12.75 -11.13
N SER A 365 -5.17 12.32 -12.23
CA SER A 365 -5.94 11.08 -12.26
C SER A 365 -5.03 9.89 -12.58
N VAL A 366 -5.15 8.81 -11.83
CA VAL A 366 -4.48 7.52 -12.07
C VAL A 366 -5.34 6.53 -12.85
N GLY A 367 -6.39 7.02 -13.53
CA GLY A 367 -7.21 6.24 -14.47
C GLY A 367 -8.61 5.88 -13.94
N ASN A 368 -9.42 5.28 -14.83
CA ASN A 368 -10.80 4.89 -14.56
C ASN A 368 -10.90 3.42 -14.11
N ALA A 369 -11.35 3.19 -12.88
CA ALA A 369 -11.48 1.86 -12.29
C ALA A 369 -12.60 1.01 -12.93
N ASN A 370 -13.57 1.63 -13.60
CA ASN A 370 -14.72 0.93 -14.18
C ASN A 370 -14.48 0.40 -15.61
N GLU A 371 -13.29 0.60 -16.19
CA GLU A 371 -13.00 0.04 -17.51
C GLU A 371 -13.12 -1.49 -17.48
N ARG A 372 -13.83 -2.06 -18.46
CA ARG A 372 -13.99 -3.52 -18.53
C ARG A 372 -12.79 -4.18 -19.19
N ILE A 373 -12.34 -5.27 -18.57
CA ILE A 373 -11.25 -6.10 -19.05
C ILE A 373 -11.70 -7.55 -19.19
N ALA A 374 -11.18 -8.22 -20.23
CA ALA A 374 -11.31 -9.65 -20.41
C ALA A 374 -9.98 -10.33 -20.05
N LEU A 375 -10.05 -11.28 -19.13
CA LEU A 375 -8.92 -11.93 -18.49
C LEU A 375 -9.01 -13.44 -18.76
N PRO A 376 -8.21 -13.99 -19.69
CA PRO A 376 -8.24 -15.41 -20.04
C PRO A 376 -8.03 -16.33 -18.83
N SER A 377 -8.49 -17.57 -18.94
CA SER A 377 -8.20 -18.62 -17.95
C SER A 377 -6.69 -18.85 -17.81
N MET A 378 -6.22 -19.03 -16.58
CA MET A 378 -4.82 -19.35 -16.28
C MET A 378 -4.66 -20.85 -16.00
N ALA A 379 -3.47 -21.39 -16.29
CA ALA A 379 -3.17 -22.81 -16.07
C ALA A 379 -3.21 -23.20 -14.58
N LYS A 380 -2.94 -22.24 -13.68
CA LYS A 380 -3.00 -22.43 -12.24
C LYS A 380 -3.69 -21.24 -11.56
N VAL A 381 -4.52 -21.53 -10.57
CA VAL A 381 -5.11 -20.54 -9.66
C VAL A 381 -4.59 -20.79 -8.26
N ILE A 382 -4.05 -19.77 -7.61
CA ILE A 382 -3.65 -19.77 -6.21
C ILE A 382 -4.76 -19.06 -5.42
N GLY A 383 -5.48 -19.82 -4.61
CA GLY A 383 -6.66 -19.38 -3.86
C GLY A 383 -7.97 -19.83 -4.50
N ASP A 384 -8.96 -18.95 -4.61
CA ASP A 384 -10.32 -19.26 -5.08
C ASP A 384 -10.84 -18.17 -6.03
N GLU A 385 -10.87 -18.45 -7.34
CA GLU A 385 -11.35 -17.48 -8.34
C GLU A 385 -12.88 -17.37 -8.41
N THR A 386 -13.62 -18.30 -7.79
CA THR A 386 -15.09 -18.27 -7.81
C THR A 386 -15.66 -17.07 -7.06
N ILE A 387 -14.84 -16.43 -6.22
CA ILE A 387 -15.21 -15.22 -5.49
C ILE A 387 -15.37 -14.00 -6.40
N ILE A 388 -14.83 -14.02 -7.62
CA ILE A 388 -14.87 -12.90 -8.57
C ILE A 388 -16.31 -12.41 -8.84
N ASP A 389 -17.28 -13.31 -8.91
CA ASP A 389 -18.69 -12.98 -9.15
C ASP A 389 -19.32 -12.14 -8.03
N LYS A 390 -18.66 -12.07 -6.87
CA LYS A 390 -19.11 -11.34 -5.69
C LYS A 390 -18.15 -10.19 -5.34
N MET A 391 -17.03 -10.04 -6.05
CA MET A 391 -16.06 -8.99 -5.78
C MET A 391 -16.50 -7.65 -6.37
N ALA A 392 -16.05 -6.55 -5.79
CA ALA A 392 -16.17 -5.22 -6.42
C ALA A 392 -15.50 -5.22 -7.81
N GLY A 393 -16.23 -4.77 -8.83
CA GLY A 393 -15.83 -4.83 -10.23
C GLY A 393 -16.23 -6.12 -10.95
N GLY A 394 -16.58 -7.16 -10.19
CA GLY A 394 -17.20 -8.37 -10.68
C GLY A 394 -18.72 -8.35 -10.55
N GLN A 395 -19.38 -9.30 -11.18
CA GLN A 395 -20.82 -9.52 -11.10
C GLN A 395 -21.14 -10.99 -11.36
N PRO A 396 -22.33 -11.50 -11.01
CA PRO A 396 -22.72 -12.86 -11.35
C PRO A 396 -22.52 -13.15 -12.85
N GLY A 397 -21.73 -14.18 -13.17
CA GLY A 397 -21.35 -14.51 -14.55
C GLY A 397 -20.09 -13.77 -15.05
N SER A 398 -19.34 -13.11 -14.17
CA SER A 398 -18.00 -12.62 -14.48
C SER A 398 -17.04 -13.77 -14.75
N LEU A 399 -17.15 -14.89 -14.04
CA LEU A 399 -16.39 -16.11 -14.32
C LEU A 399 -17.08 -16.99 -15.38
N SER A 400 -16.30 -17.46 -16.35
CA SER A 400 -16.73 -18.38 -17.41
C SER A 400 -15.63 -19.37 -17.77
N GLU A 401 -15.93 -20.36 -18.62
CA GLU A 401 -14.90 -21.29 -19.14
C GLU A 401 -13.77 -20.58 -19.91
N GLN A 402 -14.06 -19.40 -20.48
CA GLN A 402 -13.09 -18.59 -21.24
C GLN A 402 -12.22 -17.69 -20.34
N GLY A 403 -12.55 -17.59 -19.05
CA GLY A 403 -11.88 -16.74 -18.08
C GLY A 403 -12.84 -15.75 -17.42
N ILE A 404 -12.29 -14.63 -16.96
CA ILE A 404 -13.00 -13.58 -16.22
C ILE A 404 -13.29 -12.39 -17.13
N THR A 405 -14.50 -11.84 -17.07
CA THR A 405 -14.81 -10.50 -17.58
C THR A 405 -15.33 -9.63 -16.44
N ALA A 406 -14.59 -8.59 -16.09
CA ALA A 406 -14.84 -7.72 -14.95
C ALA A 406 -14.35 -6.29 -15.24
N GLU A 407 -14.58 -5.36 -14.32
CA GLU A 407 -13.97 -4.04 -14.32
C GLU A 407 -12.52 -4.11 -13.78
N LEU A 408 -11.66 -3.15 -14.14
CA LEU A 408 -10.29 -3.04 -13.64
C LEU A 408 -10.22 -3.02 -12.10
N GLN A 409 -11.31 -2.63 -11.45
CA GLN A 409 -11.49 -2.65 -10.00
C GLN A 409 -11.06 -3.96 -9.30
N VAL A 410 -11.12 -5.10 -10.00
CA VAL A 410 -10.71 -6.41 -9.45
C VAL A 410 -9.18 -6.60 -9.37
N ILE A 411 -8.39 -5.78 -10.08
CA ILE A 411 -6.93 -5.94 -10.18
C ILE A 411 -6.25 -5.13 -9.08
N VAL A 412 -5.41 -5.77 -8.28
CA VAL A 412 -4.73 -5.11 -7.15
C VAL A 412 -3.82 -3.99 -7.64
N GLY A 413 -4.09 -2.77 -7.17
CA GLY A 413 -3.28 -1.57 -7.43
C GLY A 413 -3.53 -0.89 -8.76
N ALA A 414 -4.41 -1.39 -9.63
CA ALA A 414 -4.55 -0.88 -11.01
C ALA A 414 -4.76 0.64 -11.11
N THR A 415 -5.51 1.24 -10.18
CA THR A 415 -5.71 2.69 -10.07
C THR A 415 -5.15 3.20 -8.74
N ASN A 416 -3.97 2.72 -8.35
CA ASN A 416 -3.35 3.07 -7.08
C ASN A 416 -3.06 4.57 -6.99
N GLU A 417 -3.62 5.19 -5.95
CA GLU A 417 -3.70 6.64 -5.82
C GLU A 417 -2.44 7.29 -5.24
N LEU A 418 -1.36 6.50 -5.11
CA LEU A 418 -0.01 7.03 -4.92
C LEU A 418 0.68 7.28 -6.27
N GLY A 419 0.10 6.86 -7.38
CA GLY A 419 0.76 6.85 -8.70
C GLY A 419 1.80 5.73 -8.82
N PHE A 420 1.55 4.59 -8.17
CA PHE A 420 2.46 3.44 -8.20
C PHE A 420 2.43 2.71 -9.54
N GLU A 421 1.27 2.67 -10.19
CA GLU A 421 1.06 2.00 -11.47
C GLU A 421 1.14 2.95 -12.66
N LEU A 422 0.98 2.40 -13.87
CA LEU A 422 1.22 3.11 -15.13
C LEU A 422 0.00 3.84 -15.69
N LEU A 423 -1.18 3.69 -15.09
CA LEU A 423 -2.39 4.36 -15.56
C LEU A 423 -2.38 5.85 -15.21
N SER A 424 -2.82 6.66 -16.18
CA SER A 424 -3.04 8.09 -16.00
C SER A 424 -4.09 8.58 -16.98
N SER A 425 -5.00 9.45 -16.56
CA SER A 425 -5.87 10.20 -17.47
C SER A 425 -5.19 11.51 -17.88
N ARG A 426 -5.33 11.91 -19.15
CA ARG A 426 -4.85 13.20 -19.65
C ARG A 426 -6.01 13.90 -20.35
N GLU A 427 -6.17 15.19 -20.07
CA GLU A 427 -7.02 16.04 -20.92
C GLU A 427 -6.39 16.07 -22.32
N THR A 428 -7.11 15.52 -23.31
CA THR A 428 -6.70 15.52 -24.72
C THR A 428 -7.28 16.69 -25.48
#